data_AF-A0A7J7P6P7-F1
#
_entry.id   AF-A0A7J7P6P7-F1
#
_cell.length_a   1.000
_cell.length_b   1.000
_cell.length_c   1.000
_cell.angle_alpha   90.00
_cell.angle_beta   90.00
_cell.angle_gamma   90.00
#
_symmetry.space_group_name_H-M   'P 1'
#
loop_
_entity.id
_entity.type
_entity.pdbx_description
1 polymer ?
#
loop_
_entity_poly.entity_id
_entity_poly.type
_entity_poly.pdbx_seq_one_letter_code
_entity_poly.pdbx_strand_id
1 'polypeptide(L)'
;MNEGMSVCDHLGSLNGIVSELESIGVKVVNEDKVLQLIWSHPSSFKHLQPTLMYGKETLSFVEVTSTLLSEERRHKGRKSLVENSAMVVSGKRSFNRFRKGTCWSCG
;
A
#
# COMPACT_ATOMS: atom_id res chain seq x y z
N MET A 1 -3.85 -1.89 14.56
CA MET A 1 -4.89 -2.17 13.55
C MET A 1 -4.98 -3.67 13.34
N ASN A 2 -6.20 -4.22 13.31
CA ASN A 2 -6.42 -5.64 13.06
C ASN A 2 -6.52 -5.92 11.56
N GLU A 3 -6.27 -7.16 11.13
CA GLU A 3 -6.49 -7.54 9.72
C GLU A 3 -7.97 -7.31 9.35
N GLY A 4 -8.22 -6.62 8.23
CA GLY A 4 -9.57 -6.32 7.73
C GLY A 4 -10.20 -5.01 8.22
N MET A 5 -9.60 -4.32 9.20
CA MET A 5 -10.00 -2.95 9.56
C MET A 5 -9.63 -1.96 8.44
N SER A 6 -10.50 -0.99 8.14
CA SER A 6 -10.18 0.04 7.14
C SER A 6 -9.18 1.05 7.69
N VAL A 7 -8.41 1.68 6.80
CA VAL A 7 -7.45 2.73 7.22
C VAL A 7 -8.20 3.91 7.83
N CYS A 8 -9.39 4.24 7.33
CA CYS A 8 -10.24 5.30 7.87
C CYS A 8 -10.68 5.03 9.32
N ASP A 9 -11.12 3.80 9.64
CA ASP A 9 -11.57 3.45 10.99
C ASP A 9 -10.41 3.52 11.99
N HIS A 10 -9.23 3.07 11.55
CA HIS A 10 -8.01 3.15 12.35
C HIS A 10 -7.57 4.59 12.60
N LEU A 11 -7.65 5.47 11.59
CA LEU A 11 -7.39 6.91 11.76
C LEU A 11 -8.36 7.56 12.74
N GLY A 12 -9.65 7.21 12.67
CA GLY A 12 -10.66 7.70 13.61
C GLY A 12 -10.33 7.28 15.05
N SER A 13 -9.95 6.02 15.25
CA SER A 13 -9.55 5.48 16.56
C SER A 13 -8.29 6.17 17.09
N LEU A 14 -7.29 6.38 16.23
CA LEU A 14 -6.05 7.08 16.60
C LEU A 14 -6.32 8.54 16.98
N ASN A 15 -7.18 9.24 16.24
CA ASN A 15 -7.55 10.62 16.55
C ASN A 15 -8.36 10.74 17.86
N GLY A 16 -9.19 9.74 18.17
CA GLY A 16 -9.88 9.64 19.45
C GLY A 16 -8.90 9.55 20.63
N ILE A 17 -7.95 8.61 20.56
CA ILE A 17 -6.91 8.44 21.58
C ILE A 17 -6.09 9.74 21.75
N VAL A 18 -5.69 10.35 20.63
CA VAL A 18 -4.95 11.63 20.65
C VAL A 18 -5.76 12.71 21.34
N SER A 19 -7.07 12.82 21.06
CA SER A 19 -7.94 13.82 21.67
C SER A 19 -8.12 13.58 23.17
N GLU A 20 -8.23 12.32 23.60
CA GLU A 20 -8.29 11.93 25.00
C GLU A 20 -6.99 12.29 25.74
N LEU A 21 -5.83 12.02 25.13
CA LEU A 21 -4.53 12.41 25.68
C LEU A 21 -4.37 13.93 25.78
N GLU A 22 -4.76 14.65 24.74
CA GLU A 22 -4.73 16.12 24.73
C GLU A 22 -5.66 16.70 25.80
N SER A 23 -6.80 16.04 26.09
CA SER A 23 -7.76 16.49 27.12
C SER A 23 -7.21 16.44 28.55
N ILE A 24 -6.27 15.52 28.84
CA ILE A 24 -5.55 15.44 30.12
C ILE A 24 -4.24 16.24 30.12
N GLY A 25 -3.99 17.03 29.07
CA GLY A 25 -2.83 17.90 28.95
C GLY A 25 -1.58 17.25 28.35
N VAL A 26 -1.68 16.04 27.80
CA VAL A 26 -0.56 15.39 27.11
C VAL A 26 -0.47 15.92 25.67
N LYS A 27 0.66 16.55 25.33
CA LYS A 27 0.92 17.00 23.96
C LYS A 27 1.43 15.84 23.12
N VAL A 28 0.69 15.48 22.08
CA VAL A 28 1.13 14.49 21.10
C VAL A 28 1.67 15.22 19.88
N VAL A 29 2.95 15.06 19.57
CA VAL A 29 3.58 15.72 18.41
C VAL A 29 3.11 15.04 17.13
N ASN A 30 3.01 15.78 16.02
CA ASN A 30 2.59 15.22 14.74
C ASN A 30 3.48 14.06 14.29
N GLU A 31 4.78 14.13 14.54
CA GLU A 31 5.72 13.04 14.25
C GLU A 31 5.34 11.76 15.01
N ASP A 32 5.03 11.87 16.31
CA ASP A 32 4.57 10.74 17.12
C ASP A 32 3.26 10.15 16.58
N LYS A 33 2.32 11.00 16.14
CA LYS A 33 1.06 10.56 15.51
C LYS A 33 1.35 9.73 14.25
N VAL A 34 2.34 10.14 13.47
CA VAL A 34 2.74 9.42 12.24
C VAL A 34 3.43 8.10 12.57
N LEU A 35 4.37 8.09 13.51
CA LEU A 35 5.05 6.85 13.92
C LEU A 35 4.07 5.83 14.51
N GLN A 36 3.17 6.29 15.37
CA GLN A 36 2.08 5.49 15.92
C GLN A 36 1.21 4.90 14.80
N LEU A 37 0.88 5.70 13.78
CA LEU A 37 0.11 5.24 12.62
C LEU A 37 0.85 4.13 11.87
N ILE A 38 2.16 4.26 11.65
CA ILE A 38 2.99 3.33 10.87
C ILE A 38 3.23 2.00 11.61
N TRP A 39 3.49 2.06 12.91
CA TRP A 39 3.78 0.86 13.71
C TRP A 39 2.54 0.05 14.06
N SER A 40 1.37 0.68 14.06
CA SER A 40 0.10 0.00 14.34
C SER A 40 -0.46 -0.78 13.15
N HIS A 41 0.27 -0.89 12.05
CA HIS A 41 -0.15 -1.65 10.87
C HIS A 41 -0.20 -3.16 11.09
N PRO A 42 -1.18 -3.86 10.50
CA PRO A 42 -1.27 -5.31 10.57
C PRO A 42 -0.23 -5.96 9.64
N SER A 43 -0.09 -7.28 9.74
CA SER A 43 0.95 -8.03 9.01
C SER A 43 0.93 -7.80 7.50
N SER A 44 -0.25 -7.65 6.92
CA SER A 44 -0.46 -7.39 5.49
C SER A 44 0.14 -6.05 5.00
N PHE A 45 0.33 -5.07 5.88
CA PHE A 45 0.89 -3.75 5.54
C PHE A 45 2.33 -3.56 6.04
N LYS A 46 2.96 -4.57 6.65
CA LYS A 46 4.36 -4.46 7.14
C LYS A 46 5.36 -4.04 6.07
N HIS A 47 5.16 -4.48 4.84
CA HIS A 47 6.00 -4.11 3.69
C HIS A 47 6.01 -2.60 3.40
N LEU A 48 4.99 -1.87 3.85
CA LEU A 48 4.85 -0.45 3.63
C LEU A 48 5.66 0.39 4.63
N GLN A 49 5.97 -0.16 5.82
CA GLN A 49 6.77 0.54 6.82
C GLN A 49 8.12 1.04 6.27
N PRO A 50 8.99 0.19 5.67
CA PRO A 50 10.22 0.68 5.08
C PRO A 50 9.98 1.66 3.93
N THR A 51 8.94 1.48 3.12
CA THR A 51 8.60 2.41 2.02
C THR A 51 8.21 3.80 2.54
N LEU A 52 7.49 3.88 3.64
CA LEU A 52 7.07 5.15 4.24
C LEU A 52 8.24 5.88 4.91
N MET A 53 9.24 5.15 5.41
CA MET A 53 10.42 5.70 6.10
C MET A 53 11.61 5.99 5.20
N TYR A 54 11.72 5.31 4.06
CA TYR A 54 12.92 5.38 3.24
C TYR A 54 13.17 6.79 2.68
N GLY A 55 14.37 7.33 2.96
CA GLY A 55 14.83 8.61 2.41
C GLY A 55 14.11 9.84 2.96
N LYS A 56 13.34 9.71 4.05
CA LYS A 56 12.63 10.83 4.67
C LYS A 56 13.27 11.23 5.98
N GLU A 57 13.73 12.47 6.06
CA GLU A 57 14.17 13.09 7.32
C GLU A 57 12.98 13.56 8.18
N THR A 58 11.86 13.91 7.56
CA THR A 58 10.63 14.34 8.25
C THR A 58 9.41 13.60 7.72
N LEU A 59 8.51 13.24 8.63
CA LEU A 59 7.33 12.45 8.32
C LEU A 59 6.08 13.33 8.27
N SER A 60 5.50 13.45 7.08
CA SER A 60 4.23 14.17 6.88
C SER A 60 3.04 13.26 7.10
N PHE A 61 2.16 13.62 8.04
CA PHE A 61 0.93 12.89 8.31
C PHE A 61 0.02 12.76 7.08
N VAL A 62 -0.07 13.82 6.27
CA VAL A 62 -0.89 13.83 5.05
C VAL A 62 -0.37 12.83 4.03
N GLU A 63 0.96 12.78 3.84
CA GLU A 63 1.58 11.91 2.85
C GLU A 63 1.53 10.43 3.25
N VAL A 64 1.74 10.14 4.52
CA VAL A 64 1.63 8.77 5.05
C VAL A 64 0.18 8.29 4.92
N THR A 65 -0.79 9.14 5.28
CA THR A 65 -2.21 8.80 5.18
C THR A 65 -2.64 8.58 3.72
N SER A 66 -2.21 9.42 2.78
CA SER A 66 -2.56 9.26 1.36
C SER A 66 -1.98 7.98 0.76
N THR A 67 -0.73 7.66 1.11
CA THR A 67 -0.06 6.42 0.68
C THR A 67 -0.79 5.19 1.22
N LEU A 68 -1.19 5.22 2.50
CA LEU A 68 -1.94 4.14 3.13
C LEU A 68 -3.31 3.90 2.49
N LEU A 69 -4.05 4.98 2.22
CA LEU A 69 -5.35 4.89 1.56
C LEU A 69 -5.23 4.36 0.12
N SER A 70 -4.17 4.74 -0.59
CA SER A 70 -3.87 4.18 -1.93
C SER A 70 -3.58 2.68 -1.88
N GLU A 71 -2.77 2.26 -0.91
CA GLU A 71 -2.45 0.84 -0.71
C GLU A 71 -3.66 0.01 -0.29
N GLU A 72 -4.54 0.52 0.57
CA GLU A 72 -5.79 -0.15 0.92
C GLU A 72 -6.67 -0.39 -0.32
N ARG A 73 -6.82 0.62 -1.19
CA ARG A 73 -7.56 0.50 -2.46
C ARG A 73 -6.94 -0.56 -3.36
N ARG A 74 -5.60 -0.59 -3.47
CA ARG A 74 -4.86 -1.60 -4.24
C ARG A 74 -5.01 -3.00 -3.66
N HIS A 75 -5.07 -3.14 -2.33
CA HIS A 75 -5.28 -4.42 -1.66
C HIS A 75 -6.71 -4.95 -1.87
N LYS A 76 -7.73 -4.09 -1.76
CA LYS A 76 -9.12 -4.44 -2.07
C LYS A 76 -9.31 -4.84 -3.54
N GLY A 77 -8.69 -4.10 -4.47
CA GLY A 77 -8.72 -4.45 -5.91
C GLY A 77 -8.02 -5.77 -6.23
N ARG A 78 -6.97 -6.15 -5.50
CA ARG A 78 -6.34 -7.48 -5.65
C ARG A 78 -7.21 -8.61 -5.12
N LYS A 79 -7.92 -8.42 -4.00
CA LYS A 79 -8.88 -9.42 -3.51
C LYS A 79 -10.00 -9.67 -4.52
N SER A 80 -10.55 -8.61 -5.14
CA SER A 80 -11.57 -8.77 -6.19
C SER A 80 -11.02 -9.38 -7.49
N LEU A 81 -9.75 -9.15 -7.82
CA LEU A 81 -9.07 -9.77 -8.98
C LEU A 81 -8.80 -11.26 -8.74
N VAL A 82 -8.37 -11.65 -7.54
CA VAL A 82 -8.12 -13.06 -7.18
C VAL A 82 -9.42 -13.86 -7.15
N GLU A 83 -10.54 -13.25 -6.73
CA GLU A 83 -11.85 -13.91 -6.75
C GLU A 83 -12.44 -14.03 -8.16
N ASN A 84 -12.05 -13.17 -9.12
CA ASN A 84 -12.66 -13.11 -10.46
C ASN A 84 -11.72 -13.36 -11.66
N SER A 85 -10.44 -13.69 -11.47
CA SER A 85 -9.57 -13.94 -12.63
C SER A 85 -8.44 -14.93 -12.35
N ALA A 86 -8.66 -16.16 -12.81
CA ALA A 86 -7.61 -16.90 -13.48
C ALA A 86 -7.08 -16.00 -14.63
N MET A 87 -5.84 -15.54 -14.52
CA MET A 87 -5.17 -14.81 -15.59
C MET A 87 -4.97 -15.75 -16.78
N VAL A 88 -5.94 -15.80 -17.70
CA VAL A 88 -5.73 -16.41 -19.00
C VAL A 88 -4.81 -15.46 -19.78
N VAL A 89 -3.52 -15.78 -19.84
CA VAL A 89 -2.63 -15.25 -20.87
C VAL A 89 -3.12 -15.82 -22.19
N SER A 90 -4.09 -15.16 -22.83
CA SER A 90 -4.49 -15.50 -24.19
C SER A 90 -3.40 -15.01 -25.13
N GLY A 91 -2.32 -15.78 -25.21
CA GLY A 91 -1.27 -15.60 -26.21
C GLY A 91 -1.86 -15.78 -27.60
N LYS A 92 -2.21 -14.68 -28.27
CA LYS A 92 -2.54 -14.69 -29.70
C LYS A 92 -1.25 -14.97 -30.48
N ARG A 93 -0.81 -16.24 -30.52
CA ARG A 93 0.15 -16.70 -31.53
C ARG A 93 -0.61 -16.88 -32.84
N SER A 94 -0.64 -15.81 -33.66
CA SER A 94 -1.04 -15.94 -35.06
C SER A 94 0.07 -16.69 -35.81
N PHE A 95 -0.07 -18.01 -35.89
CA PHE A 95 0.75 -18.86 -36.75
C PHE A 95 0.24 -18.71 -38.18
N ASN A 96 0.88 -17.83 -38.98
CA ASN A 96 0.97 -17.98 -40.44
C ASN A 96 1.77 -16.84 -41.08
N ARG A 97 3.02 -17.13 -41.45
CA ARG A 97 3.40 -17.33 -42.87
C ARG A 97 4.92 -17.48 -42.96
N PHE A 98 5.32 -18.64 -43.50
CA PHE A 98 6.61 -18.87 -44.11
C PHE A 98 6.93 -17.72 -45.09
N ARG A 99 7.93 -16.89 -44.80
CA ARG A 99 8.73 -16.20 -45.82
C ARG A 99 10.20 -16.20 -45.40
N LYS A 100 11.00 -16.75 -46.31
CA LYS A 100 12.46 -16.86 -46.30
C LYS A 100 13.09 -15.47 -46.16
N GLY A 101 14.19 -15.34 -45.41
CA GLY A 101 15.06 -14.16 -45.51
C GLY A 101 15.86 -13.83 -44.25
N THR A 102 17.07 -14.40 -44.18
CA THR A 102 18.27 -13.94 -43.44
C THR A 102 18.17 -13.67 -41.93
N CYS A 103 18.63 -14.65 -41.15
CA CYS A 103 19.23 -14.42 -39.84
C CYS A 103 20.57 -13.69 -40.03
N TRP A 104 20.77 -12.56 -39.36
CA TRP A 104 22.08 -11.98 -39.16
C TRP A 104 22.46 -12.23 -37.70
N SER A 105 23.57 -12.96 -37.54
CA SER A 105 24.22 -13.45 -36.33
C SER A 105 24.07 -12.60 -35.06
N CYS A 106 24.02 -13.31 -33.93
CA CYS A 106 25.03 -13.15 -32.88
C CYS A 106 25.09 -14.40 -31.98
N GLY A 107 26.22 -15.12 -32.05
CA GLY A 107 26.66 -16.14 -31.06
C GLY A 107 26.47 -17.57 -31.49
#